data_AF-A0A7X7N4L1-F1
#
_entry.id   AF-A0A7X7N4L1-F1
#
_cell.length_a   1.000
_cell.length_b   1.000
_cell.length_c   1.000
_cell.angle_alpha   90.00
_cell.angle_beta   90.00
_cell.angle_gamma   90.00
#
_symmetry.space_group_name_H-M   'P 1'
#
loop_
_entity.id
_entity.type
_entity.pdbx_description
1 polymer ?
#
loop_
_entity_poly.entity_id
_entity_poly.type
_entity_poly.pdbx_seq_one_letter_code
_entity_poly.pdbx_strand_id
1 'polypeptide(L)'
;AVNERGAGWYIEGERLFTQILTCECPMLEVAKVSESLTWCHCTAGYNKKLFEAVFETPVEVEVVHSIRQGFDECLLKISFK
;
A
#
# COMPACT_ATOMS: atom_id res chain seq x y z
N ALA A 1 3.76 10.27 -7.99
CA ALA A 1 4.93 10.05 -8.86
C ALA A 1 5.38 8.60 -8.71
N VAL A 2 5.66 7.93 -9.82
CA VAL A 2 6.21 6.57 -9.87
C VAL A 2 7.68 6.63 -10.33
N ASN A 3 8.50 5.70 -9.87
CA ASN A 3 9.87 5.55 -10.34
C ASN A 3 9.94 4.78 -11.68
N GLU A 4 11.15 4.59 -12.21
CA GLU A 4 11.38 3.90 -13.49
C GLU A 4 10.86 2.46 -13.54
N ARG A 5 10.63 1.83 -12.39
CA ARG A 5 10.07 0.48 -12.27
C ARG A 5 8.56 0.46 -12.09
N GLY A 6 7.92 1.62 -11.90
CA GLY A 6 6.49 1.74 -11.63
C GLY A 6 6.11 1.81 -10.14
N ALA A 7 7.07 1.70 -9.21
CA ALA A 7 6.76 1.83 -7.79
C ALA A 7 6.55 3.30 -7.39
N GLY A 8 5.56 3.56 -6.55
CA GLY A 8 5.26 4.90 -6.04
C GLY A 8 3.77 5.19 -5.98
N TRP A 9 3.41 6.46 -6.17
CA TRP A 9 2.03 6.92 -6.13
C TRP A 9 1.52 7.30 -7.52
N TYR A 10 0.31 6.87 -7.85
CA TYR A 10 -0.38 7.26 -9.08
C TYR A 10 -1.87 7.50 -8.82
N ILE A 11 -2.51 8.22 -9.74
CA ILE A 11 -3.94 8.49 -9.71
C ILE A 11 -4.56 7.77 -10.90
N GLU A 12 -5.63 7.03 -10.65
CA GLU A 12 -6.47 6.43 -11.68
C GLU A 12 -7.93 6.82 -11.41
N GLY A 13 -8.52 7.59 -12.33
CA GLY A 13 -9.80 8.25 -12.11
C GLY A 13 -9.72 9.21 -10.91
N GLU A 14 -10.62 9.07 -9.95
CA GLU A 14 -10.68 9.87 -8.72
C GLU A 14 -10.01 9.18 -7.52
N ARG A 15 -9.16 8.18 -7.77
CA ARG A 15 -8.56 7.33 -6.73
C ARG A 15 -7.05 7.45 -6.74
N LEU A 16 -6.47 7.61 -5.55
CA LEU A 16 -5.03 7.61 -5.33
C LEU A 16 -4.59 6.20 -4.94
N PHE A 17 -3.48 5.74 -5.52
CA PHE A 17 -2.91 4.43 -5.24
C PHE A 17 -1.45 4.51 -4.80
N THR A 18 -1.05 3.59 -3.94
CA THR A 18 0.35 3.30 -3.60
C THR A 18 0.70 1.91 -4.11
N GLN A 19 1.67 1.84 -5.02
CA GLN A 19 2.18 0.59 -5.60
C GLN A 19 3.61 0.31 -5.12
N ILE A 20 3.81 -0.91 -4.63
CA ILE A 20 5.07 -1.37 -4.05
C ILE A 20 5.46 -2.69 -4.71
N LEU A 21 6.65 -2.73 -5.30
CA LEU A 21 7.13 -3.87 -6.10
C LEU A 21 7.99 -4.85 -5.30
N THR A 22 8.33 -4.53 -4.05
CA THR A 22 9.12 -5.40 -3.16
C THR A 22 8.53 -5.41 -1.76
N CYS A 23 8.47 -6.58 -1.12
CA CYS A 23 8.00 -6.69 0.27
C CYS A 23 9.18 -6.88 1.22
N GLU A 24 9.65 -5.76 1.79
CA GLU A 24 10.81 -5.71 2.69
C GLU A 24 10.40 -5.67 4.17
N CYS A 25 9.18 -6.14 4.50
CA CYS A 25 8.73 -6.21 5.88
C CYS A 25 9.58 -7.22 6.68
N PRO A 26 10.32 -6.79 7.71
CA PRO A 26 11.21 -7.69 8.46
C PRO A 26 10.44 -8.84 9.14
N MET A 27 9.19 -8.57 9.51
CA MET A 27 8.30 -9.55 10.15
C MET A 27 7.86 -10.69 9.23
N LEU A 28 8.09 -10.58 7.91
CA LEU A 28 7.67 -11.54 6.89
C LEU A 28 8.83 -12.03 6.01
N GLU A 29 10.09 -11.86 6.42
CA GLU A 29 11.26 -12.25 5.63
C GLU A 29 11.22 -13.72 5.19
N VAL A 30 10.79 -14.62 6.09
CA VAL A 30 10.71 -16.06 5.82
C VAL A 30 9.38 -16.46 5.14
N ALA A 31 8.33 -15.67 5.33
CA ALA A 31 6.97 -16.01 4.90
C ALA A 31 6.74 -15.61 3.44
N LYS A 32 7.00 -16.51 2.48
CA LYS A 32 6.76 -16.24 1.04
C LYS A 32 5.30 -15.86 0.74
N VAL A 33 4.36 -16.56 1.36
CA VAL A 33 2.92 -16.28 1.29
C VAL A 33 2.31 -16.26 2.69
N SER A 34 1.18 -15.59 2.86
CA SER A 34 0.41 -15.51 4.10
C SER A 34 -1.09 -15.49 3.81
N GLU A 35 -1.85 -16.26 4.59
CA GLU A 35 -3.32 -16.25 4.57
C GLU A 35 -3.90 -15.01 5.26
N SER A 36 -3.07 -14.23 5.99
CA SER A 36 -3.48 -13.05 6.72
C SER A 36 -2.78 -11.79 6.22
N LEU A 37 -3.55 -10.71 6.04
CA LEU A 37 -3.03 -9.39 5.71
C LEU A 37 -2.68 -8.53 6.94
N THR A 38 -2.76 -9.08 8.16
CA THR A 38 -2.54 -8.33 9.41
C THR A 38 -1.27 -7.46 9.37
N TRP A 39 -0.15 -8.01 8.89
CA TRP A 39 1.11 -7.28 8.76
C TRP A 39 1.09 -6.21 7.65
N CYS A 40 0.35 -6.43 6.57
CA CYS A 40 0.24 -5.47 5.46
C CYS A 40 -0.48 -4.19 5.90
N HIS A 41 -1.33 -4.26 6.93
CA HIS A 41 -1.97 -3.08 7.51
C HIS A 41 -0.99 -2.11 8.19
N CYS A 42 0.26 -2.51 8.47
CA CYS A 42 1.31 -1.59 8.89
C CYS A 42 1.57 -0.52 7.81
N THR A 43 1.75 -0.94 6.55
CA THR A 43 1.95 -0.04 5.41
C THR A 43 0.69 0.78 5.11
N ALA A 44 -0.50 0.20 5.29
CA ALA A 44 -1.76 0.94 5.14
C ALA A 44 -1.89 2.05 6.18
N GLY A 45 -1.57 1.76 7.45
CA GLY A 45 -1.55 2.73 8.53
C GLY A 45 -0.54 3.86 8.29
N TYR A 46 0.65 3.53 7.79
CA TYR A 46 1.65 4.53 7.39
C TYR A 46 1.12 5.48 6.31
N ASN A 47 0.56 4.92 5.21
CA ASN A 47 0.01 5.74 4.14
C ASN A 47 -1.15 6.61 4.65
N LYS A 48 -2.05 6.05 5.47
CA LYS A 48 -3.15 6.79 6.08
C LYS A 48 -2.64 8.02 6.83
N LYS A 49 -1.64 7.85 7.71
CA LYS A 49 -1.07 8.99 8.45
C LYS A 49 -0.31 9.98 7.58
N LEU A 50 0.43 9.51 6.59
CA LEU A 50 1.12 10.38 5.64
C LEU A 50 0.12 11.29 4.91
N PHE A 51 -0.94 10.72 4.35
CA PHE A 51 -1.89 11.49 3.55
C PHE A 51 -2.87 12.31 4.38
N GLU A 52 -3.28 11.85 5.57
CA GLU A 52 -4.01 12.70 6.53
C GLU A 52 -3.19 13.93 6.92
N ALA A 53 -1.87 13.80 7.10
CA ALA A 53 -0.99 14.91 7.46
C ALA A 53 -0.72 15.87 6.30
N VAL A 54 -0.56 15.35 5.07
CA VAL A 54 -0.27 16.17 3.89
C VAL A 54 -1.50 16.93 3.39
N PHE A 55 -2.67 16.29 3.43
CA PHE A 55 -3.91 16.86 2.88
C PHE A 55 -4.84 17.44 3.95
N GLU A 56 -4.48 17.34 5.23
CA GLU A 56 -5.26 17.83 6.38
C GLU A 56 -6.73 17.36 6.39
N THR A 57 -6.99 16.19 5.80
CA THR A 57 -8.32 15.59 5.68
C THR A 57 -8.29 14.09 6.03
N PRO A 58 -9.34 13.54 6.66
CA PRO A 58 -9.42 12.10 6.89
C PRO A 58 -9.38 11.32 5.58
N VAL A 59 -8.56 10.27 5.53
CA VAL A 59 -8.53 9.32 4.41
C VAL A 59 -8.76 7.89 4.87
N GLU A 60 -9.26 7.06 3.98
CA GLU A 60 -9.31 5.61 4.13
C GLU A 60 -8.26 4.96 3.25
N VAL A 61 -7.58 3.93 3.78
CA VAL A 61 -6.57 3.17 3.05
C VAL A 61 -6.92 1.69 3.07
N GLU A 62 -7.20 1.17 1.89
CA GLU A 62 -7.58 -0.21 1.62
C GLU A 62 -6.36 -0.97 1.07
N VAL A 63 -6.06 -2.15 1.62
CA VAL A 63 -5.08 -3.07 1.01
C VAL A 63 -5.82 -3.88 -0.06
N VAL A 64 -5.60 -3.55 -1.34
CA VAL A 64 -6.29 -4.19 -2.47
C VAL A 64 -5.72 -5.60 -2.69
N HIS A 65 -4.39 -5.71 -2.75
CA HIS A 65 -3.66 -6.98 -2.77
C HIS A 65 -2.23 -6.79 -2.29
N SER A 66 -1.56 -7.91 -2.01
CA SER A 66 -0.19 -7.96 -1.49
C SER A 66 0.64 -9.01 -2.18
N ILE A 67 1.95 -8.76 -2.28
CA ILE A 67 2.96 -9.76 -2.66
C ILE A 67 2.84 -11.02 -1.78
N ARG A 68 2.48 -10.85 -0.51
CA ARG A 68 2.33 -11.95 0.43
C ARG A 68 1.07 -12.79 0.18
N GLN A 69 0.21 -12.38 -0.74
CA GLN A 69 -0.88 -13.20 -1.26
C GLN A 69 -0.54 -13.84 -2.61
N GLY A 70 0.71 -13.70 -3.09
CA GLY A 70 1.18 -14.26 -4.35
C GLY A 70 1.05 -13.32 -5.56
N PHE A 71 0.71 -12.06 -5.36
CA PHE A 71 0.72 -11.04 -6.42
C PHE A 71 2.14 -10.55 -6.70
N ASP A 72 2.34 -9.91 -7.85
CA ASP A 72 3.65 -9.34 -8.21
C ASP A 72 3.95 -8.03 -7.48
N GLU A 73 2.93 -7.39 -6.90
CA GLU A 73 3.04 -6.13 -6.21
C GLU A 73 2.02 -5.99 -5.06
N CYS A 74 2.31 -5.11 -4.12
CA CYS A 74 1.33 -4.63 -3.16
C CYS A 74 0.67 -3.37 -3.71
N LEU A 75 -0.66 -3.35 -3.69
CA LEU A 75 -1.45 -2.21 -4.11
C LEU A 75 -2.35 -1.75 -2.96
N LEU A 76 -2.21 -0.47 -2.60
CA LEU A 76 -3.06 0.18 -1.61
C LEU A 76 -3.86 1.29 -2.27
N LYS A 77 -5.16 1.35 -1.98
CA LYS A 77 -6.06 2.38 -2.48
C LYS A 77 -6.38 3.37 -1.39
N ILE A 78 -6.34 4.65 -1.74
CA ILE A 78 -6.50 5.78 -0.83
C ILE A 78 -7.71 6.58 -1.28
N SER A 79 -8.67 6.73 -0.37
CA SER A 79 -9.94 7.43 -0.63
C SER A 79 -10.09 8.58 0.36
N PHE A 80 -10.34 9.77 -0.18
CA PHE A 80 -10.61 10.97 0.61
C PHE A 80 -12.08 10.98 1.04
N LYS A 81 -12.35 11.51 2.24
CA LYS A 81 -13.72 11.71 2.72
C LYS A 81 -14.25 13.11 2.40
#